data_AF-A0A0W0Z1N0-F1
#
_entry.id   AF-A0A0W0Z1N0-F1
#
_cell.length_a   1.000
_cell.length_b   1.000
_cell.length_c   1.000
_cell.angle_alpha   90.00
_cell.angle_beta   90.00
_cell.angle_gamma   90.00
#
_symmetry.space_group_name_H-M   'P 1'
#
loop_
_entity.id
_entity.type
_entity.pdbx_description
1 polymer ?
#
loop_
_entity_poly.entity_id
_entity_poly.type
_entity_poly.pdbx_seq_one_letter_code
_entity_poly.pdbx_strand_id
1 'polypeptide(L)'
;MKDSIISLYKAGLEKHYLVNNKGIIRYLIEEISKANTIEDLIKFFSSYLNSDGARYETISLNTQLSDWKKNLENLKSAQQQVLVELGKIPITSKNKNLLLLLKEILSDSHLLLHSHIINLLNIFNNNPISDLIDYMVQIPITPKPINPPPESLAAQTPRSEQHAGCLILLNNLASVREKDRLWDTANSLLQISLTMYQELEFLEVSLDDEKDLQKIERGCCSIM
;
A
#
# COMPACT_ATOMS: atom_id res chain seq x y z
N MET A 1 10.37 2.75 1.79
CA MET A 1 9.12 3.47 2.12
C MET A 1 9.32 4.38 3.32
N LYS A 2 9.24 5.71 3.16
CA LYS A 2 9.35 6.66 4.28
C LYS A 2 8.13 6.58 5.21
N ASP A 3 6.96 6.34 4.63
CA ASP A 3 5.67 6.34 5.33
C ASP A 3 5.15 4.91 5.58
N SER A 4 5.78 4.20 6.52
CA SER A 4 5.41 2.83 6.88
C SER A 4 4.91 2.71 8.32
N ILE A 5 4.12 1.67 8.60
CA ILE A 5 3.73 1.26 9.95
C ILE A 5 4.98 0.98 10.81
N ILE A 6 6.04 0.44 10.20
CA ILE A 6 7.33 0.21 10.87
C ILE A 6 7.91 1.54 11.37
N SER A 7 7.89 2.60 10.56
CA SER A 7 8.34 3.94 10.96
C SER A 7 7.56 4.46 12.18
N LEU A 8 6.24 4.25 12.20
CA LEU A 8 5.39 4.66 13.33
C LEU A 8 5.72 3.90 14.62
N TYR A 9 5.93 2.58 14.53
CA TYR A 9 6.30 1.76 15.68
C TYR A 9 7.69 2.11 16.22
N LYS A 10 8.66 2.38 15.35
CA LYS A 10 9.99 2.89 15.75
C LYS A 10 9.87 4.18 16.56
N ALA A 11 9.14 5.17 16.03
CA ALA A 11 8.91 6.43 16.73
C ALA A 11 8.16 6.23 18.07
N GLY A 12 7.25 5.26 18.14
CA GLY A 12 6.59 4.85 19.38
C GLY A 12 7.58 4.30 20.41
N LEU A 13 8.47 3.40 20.01
CA LEU A 13 9.49 2.79 20.85
C LEU A 13 10.56 3.80 21.32
N GLU A 14 10.96 4.73 20.47
CA GLU A 14 11.91 5.80 20.82
C GLU A 14 11.41 6.67 21.97
N LYS A 15 10.09 6.86 22.11
CA LYS A 15 9.52 7.55 23.28
C LYS A 15 9.75 6.77 24.58
N HIS A 16 9.71 5.44 24.53
CA HIS A 16 10.03 4.58 25.67
C HIS A 16 11.54 4.52 25.96
N TYR A 17 12.38 4.67 24.94
CA TYR A 17 13.85 4.74 25.07
C TYR A 17 14.31 5.82 26.07
N LEU A 18 13.59 6.94 26.11
CA LEU A 18 13.88 8.07 26.99
C LEU A 18 13.52 7.81 28.47
N VAL A 19 12.69 6.79 28.73
CA VAL A 19 12.08 6.56 30.06
C VAL A 19 12.64 5.31 30.73
N ASN A 20 12.97 4.23 30.01
CA ASN A 20 13.59 3.02 30.59
C ASN A 20 14.22 2.07 29.55
N ASN A 21 15.17 1.24 30.03
CA ASN A 21 15.72 0.02 29.41
C ASN A 21 16.18 0.11 27.93
N LYS A 22 17.18 0.97 27.67
CA LYS A 22 17.76 1.27 26.35
C LYS A 22 18.13 0.05 25.49
N GLY A 23 18.60 -1.04 26.11
CA GLY A 23 19.03 -2.24 25.39
C GLY A 23 17.86 -2.96 24.70
N ILE A 24 16.77 -3.14 25.44
CA ILE A 24 15.56 -3.81 24.95
C ILE A 24 14.91 -3.00 23.82
N ILE A 25 14.76 -1.70 24.02
CA ILE A 25 14.15 -0.82 23.01
C ILE A 25 14.97 -0.84 21.71
N ARG A 26 16.30 -0.82 21.80
CA ARG A 26 17.18 -0.93 20.63
C ARG A 26 16.99 -2.26 19.91
N TYR A 27 16.93 -3.37 20.66
CA TYR A 27 16.64 -4.70 20.09
C TYR A 27 15.29 -4.71 19.36
N LEU A 28 14.22 -4.20 19.99
CA LEU A 28 12.90 -4.12 19.38
C LEU A 28 12.92 -3.32 18.07
N ILE A 29 13.58 -2.15 18.05
CA ILE A 29 13.72 -1.32 16.84
C ILE A 29 14.48 -2.06 15.74
N GLU A 30 15.58 -2.74 16.07
CA GLU A 30 16.38 -3.50 15.12
C GLU A 30 15.58 -4.67 14.53
N GLU A 31 14.78 -5.38 15.32
CA GLU A 31 13.98 -6.51 14.84
C GLU A 31 12.77 -6.09 14.00
N ILE A 32 11.99 -5.08 14.41
CA ILE A 32 10.87 -4.60 13.59
C ILE A 32 11.35 -4.00 12.25
N SER A 33 12.60 -3.55 12.18
CA SER A 33 13.20 -3.06 10.93
C SER A 33 13.40 -4.15 9.88
N LYS A 34 13.44 -5.41 10.29
CA LYS A 34 13.69 -6.56 9.41
C LYS A 34 12.39 -7.12 8.82
N ALA A 35 11.23 -6.69 9.32
CA ALA A 35 9.95 -7.17 8.85
C ALA A 35 9.65 -6.67 7.44
N ASN A 36 9.24 -7.60 6.56
CA ASN A 36 8.81 -7.27 5.20
C ASN A 36 7.30 -7.44 5.02
N THR A 37 6.64 -8.07 6.00
CA THR A 37 5.21 -8.35 6.00
C THR A 37 4.57 -8.01 7.35
N ILE A 38 3.24 -7.90 7.37
CA ILE A 38 2.47 -7.78 8.61
C ILE A 38 2.65 -9.04 9.47
N GLU A 39 2.71 -10.21 8.84
CA GLU A 39 2.91 -11.51 9.49
C GLU A 39 4.22 -11.58 10.26
N ASP A 40 5.30 -11.03 9.70
CA ASP A 40 6.60 -10.95 10.37
C ASP A 40 6.48 -10.16 11.69
N LEU A 41 5.77 -9.02 11.65
CA LEU A 41 5.54 -8.19 12.85
C LEU A 41 4.66 -8.90 13.88
N ILE A 42 3.57 -9.54 13.46
CA ILE A 42 2.69 -10.31 14.36
C ILE A 42 3.47 -11.45 15.02
N LYS A 43 4.26 -12.18 14.24
CA LYS A 43 5.10 -13.29 14.72
C LYS A 43 6.15 -12.78 15.70
N PHE A 44 6.81 -11.67 15.38
CA PHE A 44 7.80 -11.05 16.24
C PHE A 44 7.19 -10.65 17.59
N PHE A 45 6.11 -9.85 17.60
CA PHE A 45 5.47 -9.42 18.85
C PHE A 45 4.94 -10.61 19.66
N SER A 46 4.39 -11.63 19.00
CA SER A 46 3.95 -12.85 19.68
C SER A 46 5.11 -13.60 20.34
N SER A 47 6.24 -13.71 19.66
CA SER A 47 7.42 -14.42 20.18
C SER A 47 8.01 -13.67 21.36
N TYR A 48 8.08 -12.34 21.25
CA TYR A 48 8.60 -11.46 22.29
C TYR A 48 7.74 -11.46 23.55
N LEU A 49 6.43 -11.25 23.42
CA LEU A 49 5.48 -11.20 24.55
C LEU A 49 5.39 -12.52 25.33
N ASN A 50 5.73 -13.64 24.69
CA ASN A 50 5.78 -14.97 25.32
C ASN A 50 7.16 -15.32 25.90
N SER A 51 8.17 -14.48 25.69
CA SER A 51 9.54 -14.73 26.15
C SER A 51 9.72 -14.35 27.63
N ASP A 52 10.73 -14.93 28.28
CA ASP A 52 11.10 -14.54 29.65
C ASP A 52 11.55 -13.07 29.75
N GLY A 53 12.01 -12.46 28.65
CA GLY A 53 12.39 -11.04 28.59
C GLY A 53 11.21 -10.11 28.89
N ALA A 54 10.02 -10.43 28.37
CA ALA A 54 8.81 -9.64 28.58
C ALA A 54 8.35 -9.60 30.05
N ARG A 55 8.74 -10.60 30.88
CA ARG A 55 8.33 -10.67 32.30
C ARG A 55 8.97 -9.58 33.17
N TYR A 56 10.09 -9.01 32.74
CA TYR A 56 10.84 -8.00 33.48
C TYR A 56 10.66 -6.58 32.94
N GLU A 57 9.77 -6.41 31.97
CA GLU A 57 9.50 -5.12 31.34
C GLU A 57 8.39 -4.34 32.04
N THR A 58 8.36 -3.03 31.75
CA THR A 58 7.29 -2.17 32.25
C THR A 58 5.95 -2.62 31.68
N ILE A 59 4.92 -2.68 32.52
CA ILE A 59 3.53 -3.01 32.13
C ILE A 59 3.10 -2.15 30.92
N SER A 60 3.52 -0.88 30.86
CA SER A 60 3.21 0.03 29.75
C SER A 60 3.76 -0.44 28.40
N LEU A 61 4.99 -0.97 28.34
CA LEU A 61 5.60 -1.41 27.08
C LEU A 61 4.93 -2.69 26.57
N ASN A 62 4.74 -3.68 27.46
CA ASN A 62 4.04 -4.92 27.10
C ASN A 62 2.60 -4.65 26.62
N THR A 63 1.90 -3.73 27.27
CA THR A 63 0.55 -3.32 26.85
C THR A 63 0.57 -2.72 25.45
N GLN A 64 1.51 -1.80 25.18
CA GLN A 64 1.64 -1.17 23.86
C GLN A 64 1.98 -2.19 22.76
N LEU A 65 2.93 -3.10 23.00
CA LEU A 65 3.28 -4.15 22.05
C LEU A 65 2.11 -5.11 21.79
N SER A 66 1.34 -5.45 22.83
CA SER A 66 0.12 -6.24 22.71
C SER A 66 -0.95 -5.52 21.88
N ASP A 67 -1.14 -4.22 22.09
CA ASP A 67 -2.08 -3.41 21.31
C ASP A 67 -1.67 -3.31 19.84
N TRP A 68 -0.38 -3.10 19.57
CA TRP A 68 0.15 -3.10 18.20
C TRP A 68 -0.05 -4.43 17.48
N LYS A 69 0.23 -5.55 18.17
CA LYS A 69 -0.05 -6.88 17.64
C LYS A 69 -1.53 -7.04 17.29
N LYS A 70 -2.43 -6.70 18.22
CA LYS A 70 -3.88 -6.80 18.00
C LYS A 70 -4.34 -5.93 16.83
N ASN A 71 -3.79 -4.73 16.69
CA ASN A 71 -4.09 -3.85 15.57
C ASN A 71 -3.66 -4.45 14.23
N LEU A 72 -2.49 -5.09 14.16
CA LEU A 72 -2.03 -5.80 12.97
C LEU A 72 -2.93 -6.99 12.60
N GLU A 73 -3.37 -7.77 13.59
CA GLU A 73 -4.30 -8.89 13.40
C GLU A 73 -5.67 -8.41 12.88
N ASN A 74 -6.18 -7.31 13.44
CA ASN A 74 -7.40 -6.68 12.97
C ASN A 74 -7.26 -6.15 11.54
N LEU A 75 -6.12 -5.54 11.22
CA LEU A 75 -5.82 -5.01 9.89
C LEU A 75 -5.84 -6.11 8.84
N LYS A 76 -5.17 -7.24 9.12
CA LYS A 76 -5.17 -8.42 8.25
C LYS A 76 -6.58 -8.99 8.06
N SER A 77 -7.35 -9.08 9.13
CA SER A 77 -8.74 -9.57 9.06
C SER A 77 -9.61 -8.64 8.20
N ALA A 78 -9.49 -7.33 8.37
CA ALA A 78 -10.18 -6.33 7.56
C ALA A 78 -9.76 -6.40 6.08
N GLN A 79 -8.46 -6.55 5.79
CA GLN A 79 -7.95 -6.72 4.43
C GLN A 79 -8.56 -7.94 3.74
N GLN A 80 -8.61 -9.09 4.41
CA GLN A 80 -9.25 -10.30 3.87
C GLN A 80 -10.74 -10.10 3.60
N GLN A 81 -11.46 -9.46 4.53
CA GLN A 81 -12.88 -9.17 4.35
C GLN A 81 -13.11 -8.26 3.13
N VAL A 82 -12.33 -7.19 2.99
CA VAL A 82 -12.43 -6.26 1.85
C VAL A 82 -12.12 -6.97 0.53
N LEU A 83 -11.10 -7.83 0.48
CA LEU A 83 -10.79 -8.62 -0.72
C LEU A 83 -11.96 -9.55 -1.12
N VAL A 84 -12.63 -10.16 -0.14
CA VAL A 84 -13.82 -10.98 -0.38
C VAL A 84 -14.95 -10.13 -0.95
N GLU A 85 -15.24 -8.97 -0.37
CA GLU A 85 -16.29 -8.06 -0.88
C GLU A 85 -15.97 -7.55 -2.29
N LEU A 86 -14.72 -7.15 -2.56
CA LEU A 86 -14.27 -6.79 -3.92
C LEU A 86 -14.34 -7.98 -4.90
N GLY A 87 -14.27 -9.21 -4.40
CA GLY A 87 -14.48 -10.44 -5.17
C GLY A 87 -15.92 -10.64 -5.63
N LYS A 88 -16.90 -10.08 -4.90
CA LYS A 88 -18.32 -10.19 -5.23
C LYS A 88 -18.78 -9.21 -6.30
N ILE A 89 -18.05 -8.11 -6.51
CA ILE A 89 -18.39 -7.09 -7.51
C ILE A 89 -18.05 -7.61 -8.91
N PRO A 90 -19.02 -7.70 -9.84
CA PRO A 90 -18.76 -8.12 -11.20
C PRO A 90 -17.81 -7.16 -11.92
N ILE A 91 -16.82 -7.72 -12.62
CA ILE A 91 -15.91 -6.95 -13.45
C ILE A 91 -16.64 -6.55 -14.74
N THR A 92 -16.70 -5.25 -14.99
CA THR A 92 -17.23 -4.63 -16.20
C THR A 92 -16.13 -3.81 -16.87
N SER A 93 -16.32 -3.42 -18.13
CA SER A 93 -15.37 -2.55 -18.83
C SER A 93 -15.14 -1.21 -18.12
N LYS A 94 -16.12 -0.71 -17.35
CA LYS A 94 -16.04 0.58 -16.66
C LYS A 94 -15.30 0.51 -15.31
N ASN A 95 -15.43 -0.60 -14.58
CA ASN A 95 -14.85 -0.73 -13.23
C ASN A 95 -13.58 -1.61 -13.17
N LYS A 96 -13.24 -2.32 -14.26
CA LYS A 96 -12.11 -3.28 -14.32
C LYS A 96 -10.82 -2.70 -13.74
N ASN A 97 -10.39 -1.54 -14.22
CA ASN A 97 -9.10 -0.97 -13.86
C ASN A 97 -9.04 -0.59 -12.37
N LEU A 98 -10.14 -0.07 -11.81
CA LEU A 98 -10.26 0.24 -10.40
C LEU A 98 -10.24 -1.01 -9.53
N LEU A 99 -11.06 -2.01 -9.86
CA LEU A 99 -11.13 -3.25 -9.08
C LEU A 99 -9.80 -4.01 -9.09
N LEU A 100 -9.11 -4.04 -10.23
CA LEU A 100 -7.80 -4.68 -10.33
C LEU A 100 -6.73 -3.93 -9.52
N LEU A 101 -6.70 -2.59 -9.62
CA LEU A 101 -5.76 -1.77 -8.83
C LEU A 101 -5.96 -1.97 -7.33
N LEU A 102 -7.20 -1.92 -6.85
CA LEU A 102 -7.49 -2.12 -5.43
C LEU A 102 -7.11 -3.52 -4.94
N LYS A 103 -7.34 -4.56 -5.76
CA LYS A 103 -6.93 -5.93 -5.45
C LYS A 103 -5.41 -6.07 -5.42
N GLU A 104 -4.70 -5.42 -6.33
CA GLU A 104 -3.23 -5.42 -6.39
C GLU A 104 -2.65 -4.77 -5.12
N ILE A 105 -3.14 -3.57 -4.76
CA ILE A 105 -2.73 -2.87 -3.53
C ILE A 105 -2.94 -3.75 -2.29
N LEU A 106 -4.12 -4.37 -2.17
CA LEU A 106 -4.47 -5.18 -1.01
C LEU A 106 -3.80 -6.55 -0.99
N SER A 107 -3.20 -6.98 -2.11
CA SER A 107 -2.48 -8.26 -2.20
C SER A 107 -0.97 -8.10 -2.04
N ASP A 108 -0.44 -6.89 -2.19
CA ASP A 108 0.99 -6.61 -2.06
C ASP A 108 1.40 -6.44 -0.59
N SER A 109 2.33 -7.29 -0.12
CA SER A 109 2.75 -7.31 1.28
C SER A 109 3.48 -6.02 1.71
N HIS A 110 4.18 -5.35 0.79
CA HIS A 110 4.90 -4.12 1.10
C HIS A 110 3.92 -2.95 1.26
N LEU A 111 2.91 -2.84 0.40
CA LEU A 111 1.86 -1.84 0.51
C LEU A 111 0.98 -2.04 1.74
N LEU A 112 0.81 -3.29 2.21
CA LEU A 112 0.13 -3.54 3.49
C LEU A 112 0.89 -2.96 4.69
N LEU A 113 2.18 -2.66 4.56
CA LEU A 113 2.95 -1.94 5.58
C LEU A 113 2.92 -0.42 5.42
N HIS A 114 2.28 0.12 4.37
CA HIS A 114 2.17 1.56 4.16
C HIS A 114 1.29 2.21 5.23
N SER A 115 1.67 3.40 5.69
CA SER A 115 0.92 4.19 6.68
C SER A 115 -0.55 4.47 6.30
N HIS A 116 -0.89 4.50 5.00
CA HIS A 116 -2.24 4.81 4.53
C HIS A 116 -3.16 3.59 4.45
N ILE A 117 -2.65 2.37 4.61
CA ILE A 117 -3.46 1.15 4.52
C ILE A 117 -4.62 1.16 5.53
N ILE A 118 -4.40 1.71 6.72
CA ILE A 118 -5.43 1.81 7.76
C ILE A 118 -6.58 2.71 7.28
N ASN A 119 -6.26 3.85 6.66
CA ASN A 119 -7.27 4.75 6.13
C ASN A 119 -8.01 4.13 4.94
N LEU A 120 -7.29 3.43 4.06
CA LEU A 120 -7.87 2.71 2.94
C LEU A 120 -8.90 1.67 3.42
N LEU A 121 -8.52 0.81 4.37
CA LEU A 121 -9.42 -0.20 4.93
C LEU A 121 -10.58 0.42 5.70
N ASN A 122 -10.35 1.53 6.42
CA ASN A 122 -11.43 2.25 7.09
C ASN A 122 -12.45 2.83 6.12
N ILE A 123 -12.04 3.29 4.93
CA ILE A 123 -12.99 3.72 3.90
C ILE A 123 -13.88 2.56 3.49
N PHE A 124 -13.32 1.38 3.24
CA PHE A 124 -14.10 0.20 2.84
C PHE A 124 -15.01 -0.32 3.94
N ASN A 125 -14.57 -0.34 5.20
CA ASN A 125 -15.36 -0.87 6.31
C ASN A 125 -16.57 0.01 6.67
N ASN A 126 -16.48 1.32 6.41
CA ASN A 126 -17.52 2.28 6.81
C ASN A 126 -18.50 2.62 5.68
N ASN A 127 -18.32 2.05 4.48
CA ASN A 127 -19.12 2.39 3.32
C ASN A 127 -19.46 1.14 2.49
N PRO A 128 -20.63 1.07 1.84
CA PRO A 128 -20.91 0.02 0.88
C PRO A 128 -19.94 0.11 -0.31
N ILE A 129 -19.06 -0.88 -0.46
CA ILE A 129 -18.01 -0.86 -1.48
C ILE A 129 -18.62 -0.80 -2.89
N SER A 130 -19.70 -1.55 -3.14
CA SER A 130 -20.39 -1.53 -4.44
C SER A 130 -20.86 -0.12 -4.79
N ASP A 131 -21.54 0.57 -3.86
CA ASP A 131 -22.07 1.92 -4.11
C ASP A 131 -20.94 2.92 -4.41
N LEU A 132 -19.80 2.81 -3.72
CA LEU A 132 -18.63 3.64 -4.00
C LEU A 132 -18.06 3.39 -5.40
N ILE A 133 -17.91 2.12 -5.79
CA ILE A 133 -17.40 1.75 -7.12
C ILE A 133 -18.37 2.21 -8.19
N ASP A 134 -19.66 1.94 -8.03
CA ASP A 134 -20.71 2.30 -8.97
C ASP A 134 -20.81 3.82 -9.14
N TYR A 135 -20.72 4.57 -8.05
CA TYR A 135 -20.66 6.03 -8.08
C TYR A 135 -19.49 6.52 -8.93
N MET A 136 -18.26 6.06 -8.65
CA MET A 136 -17.07 6.53 -9.36
C MET A 136 -17.12 6.28 -10.87
N VAL A 137 -17.63 5.13 -11.29
CA VAL A 137 -17.66 4.75 -12.72
C VAL A 137 -18.83 5.33 -13.49
N GLN A 138 -19.83 5.90 -12.80
CA GLN A 138 -20.93 6.64 -13.41
C GLN A 138 -20.57 8.10 -13.72
N ILE A 139 -19.50 8.62 -13.13
CA ILE A 139 -19.07 10.01 -13.36
C ILE A 139 -18.62 10.17 -14.82
N PRO A 140 -19.15 11.18 -15.55
CA PRO A 140 -18.79 11.42 -16.93
C PRO A 140 -17.28 11.63 -17.13
N ILE A 141 -16.79 11.11 -18.25
CA ILE A 141 -15.38 11.31 -18.65
C ILE A 141 -15.13 12.79 -18.87
N THR A 142 -14.11 13.30 -18.20
CA THR A 142 -13.67 14.69 -18.28
C THR A 142 -12.39 14.77 -19.12
N PRO A 143 -12.23 15.82 -19.95
CA PRO A 143 -10.96 16.09 -20.64
C PRO A 143 -9.78 16.11 -19.67
N LYS A 144 -8.62 15.65 -20.12
CA LYS A 144 -7.39 15.71 -19.31
C LYS A 144 -7.03 17.18 -19.02
N PRO A 145 -6.50 17.48 -17.83
CA PRO A 145 -6.10 18.82 -17.47
C PRO A 145 -4.92 19.27 -18.34
N ILE A 146 -4.97 20.53 -18.79
CA ILE A 146 -3.90 21.17 -19.55
C ILE A 146 -2.90 21.73 -18.54
N ASN A 147 -1.63 21.32 -18.62
CA ASN A 147 -0.55 21.74 -17.71
C ASN A 147 -0.87 21.55 -16.22
N PRO A 148 -1.08 20.30 -15.76
CA PRO A 148 -1.30 20.03 -14.34
C PRO A 148 -0.08 20.45 -13.49
N PRO A 149 -0.27 20.87 -12.22
CA PRO A 149 0.84 21.22 -11.33
C PRO A 149 1.86 20.07 -11.21
N PRO A 150 3.18 20.34 -11.22
CA PRO A 150 4.25 19.32 -11.37
C PRO A 150 4.32 18.19 -10.32
N GLU A 151 3.53 18.25 -9.26
CA GLU A 151 3.52 17.24 -8.18
C GLU A 151 2.11 16.72 -7.89
N SER A 152 1.12 17.14 -8.68
CA SER A 152 -0.26 16.68 -8.52
C SER A 152 -0.43 15.27 -9.08
N LEU A 153 -1.39 14.52 -8.53
CA LEU A 153 -1.82 13.23 -9.09
C LEU A 153 -2.18 13.37 -10.59
N ALA A 154 -2.72 14.51 -10.99
CA ALA A 154 -3.06 14.82 -12.38
C ALA A 154 -1.84 14.94 -13.32
N ALA A 155 -0.64 15.20 -12.80
CA ALA A 155 0.61 15.27 -13.57
C ALA A 155 1.34 13.93 -13.67
N GLN A 156 0.83 12.88 -13.01
CA GLN A 156 1.54 11.60 -12.95
C GLN A 156 1.49 10.86 -14.27
N THR A 157 2.64 10.34 -14.68
CA THR A 157 2.73 9.39 -15.79
C THR A 157 2.17 8.04 -15.33
N PRO A 158 1.17 7.48 -16.03
CA PRO A 158 0.65 6.17 -15.68
C PRO A 158 1.73 5.08 -15.77
N ARG A 159 1.75 4.19 -14.78
CA ARG A 159 2.70 3.06 -14.70
C ARG A 159 2.12 1.74 -15.23
N SER A 160 0.80 1.65 -15.31
CA SER A 160 0.05 0.49 -15.78
C SER A 160 -1.30 0.93 -16.37
N GLU A 161 -2.00 0.03 -17.05
CA GLU A 161 -3.36 0.28 -17.55
C GLU A 161 -4.33 0.58 -16.39
N GLN A 162 -4.18 -0.15 -15.28
CA GLN A 162 -4.96 0.00 -14.06
C GLN A 162 -4.76 1.39 -13.45
N HIS A 163 -3.49 1.80 -13.34
CA HIS A 163 -3.11 3.13 -12.86
C HIS A 163 -3.68 4.23 -13.78
N ALA A 164 -3.54 4.08 -15.09
CA ALA A 164 -4.08 5.04 -16.06
C ALA A 164 -5.61 5.20 -15.92
N GLY A 165 -6.33 4.09 -15.77
CA GLY A 165 -7.78 4.11 -15.56
C GLY A 165 -8.17 4.84 -14.28
N CYS A 166 -7.46 4.61 -13.19
CA CYS A 166 -7.76 5.26 -11.91
C CYS A 166 -7.42 6.75 -11.90
N LEU A 167 -6.36 7.18 -12.61
CA LEU A 167 -6.06 8.59 -12.82
C LEU A 167 -7.16 9.31 -13.61
N ILE A 168 -7.75 8.63 -14.61
CA ILE A 168 -8.91 9.16 -15.34
C ILE A 168 -10.11 9.31 -14.40
N LEU A 169 -10.41 8.32 -13.56
CA LEU A 169 -11.51 8.41 -12.58
C LEU A 169 -11.30 9.56 -11.59
N LEU A 170 -10.07 9.77 -11.11
CA LEU A 170 -9.75 10.89 -10.23
C LEU A 170 -9.97 12.23 -10.93
N ASN A 171 -9.57 12.35 -12.21
CA ASN A 171 -9.83 13.55 -13.00
C ASN A 171 -11.34 13.80 -13.20
N ASN A 172 -12.12 12.73 -13.42
CA ASN A 172 -13.57 12.84 -13.54
C ASN A 172 -14.20 13.32 -12.23
N LEU A 173 -13.76 12.78 -11.09
CA LEU A 173 -14.21 13.26 -9.77
C LEU A 173 -13.87 14.74 -9.57
N ALA A 174 -12.69 15.20 -9.98
CA ALA A 174 -12.28 16.59 -9.83
C ALA A 174 -13.19 17.58 -10.60
N SER A 175 -13.93 17.12 -11.61
CA SER A 175 -14.85 17.95 -12.41
C SER A 175 -16.27 18.05 -11.86
N VAL A 176 -16.62 17.23 -10.87
CA VAL A 176 -17.92 17.24 -10.21
C VAL A 176 -18.12 18.58 -9.48
N ARG A 177 -19.21 19.28 -9.81
CA ARG A 177 -19.54 20.60 -9.24
C ARG A 177 -20.12 20.51 -7.85
N GLU A 178 -21.06 19.58 -7.65
CA GLU A 178 -21.74 19.37 -6.37
C GLU A 178 -21.08 18.23 -5.63
N LYS A 179 -20.33 18.59 -4.58
CA LYS A 179 -19.54 17.65 -3.79
C LYS A 179 -20.35 17.24 -2.58
N ASP A 180 -20.82 16.01 -2.59
CA ASP A 180 -21.51 15.38 -1.47
C ASP A 180 -20.55 14.48 -0.67
N ARG A 181 -21.08 13.83 0.36
CA ARG A 181 -20.30 12.91 1.20
C ARG A 181 -19.74 11.72 0.42
N LEU A 182 -20.46 11.27 -0.61
CA LEU A 182 -20.03 10.13 -1.42
C LEU A 182 -18.86 10.53 -2.32
N TRP A 183 -18.90 11.74 -2.87
CA TRP A 183 -17.79 12.37 -3.57
C TRP A 183 -16.53 12.44 -2.69
N ASP A 184 -16.64 12.95 -1.46
CA ASP A 184 -15.49 13.08 -0.54
C ASP A 184 -14.84 11.73 -0.26
N THR A 185 -15.67 10.71 -0.07
CA THR A 185 -15.24 9.33 0.21
C THR A 185 -14.58 8.70 -1.01
N ALA A 186 -15.19 8.82 -2.19
CA ALA A 186 -14.65 8.33 -3.45
C ALA A 186 -13.33 9.01 -3.84
N ASN A 187 -13.26 10.33 -3.67
CA ASN A 187 -12.06 11.12 -3.91
C ASN A 187 -10.94 10.69 -2.96
N SER A 188 -11.24 10.53 -1.66
CA SER A 188 -10.28 10.05 -0.67
C SER A 188 -9.78 8.62 -0.99
N LEU A 189 -10.68 7.73 -1.41
CA LEU A 189 -10.35 6.37 -1.82
C LEU A 189 -9.35 6.36 -2.98
N LEU A 190 -9.62 7.10 -4.05
CA LEU A 190 -8.72 7.15 -5.21
C LEU A 190 -7.39 7.81 -4.87
N GLN A 191 -7.40 8.94 -4.15
CA GLN A 191 -6.14 9.62 -3.80
C GLN A 191 -5.24 8.70 -2.96
N ILE A 192 -5.78 8.07 -1.91
CA ILE A 192 -5.03 7.12 -1.09
C ILE A 192 -4.52 5.95 -1.93
N SER A 193 -5.39 5.34 -2.74
CA SER A 193 -5.03 4.18 -3.55
C SER A 193 -3.92 4.51 -4.55
N LEU A 194 -4.05 5.64 -5.25
CA LEU A 194 -3.06 6.09 -6.23
C LEU A 194 -1.72 6.43 -5.57
N THR A 195 -1.73 7.16 -4.44
CA THR A 195 -0.52 7.44 -3.66
C THR A 195 0.18 6.16 -3.24
N MET A 196 -0.55 5.18 -2.68
CA MET A 196 0.04 3.90 -2.31
C MET A 196 0.59 3.16 -3.53
N TYR A 197 -0.13 3.15 -4.65
CA TYR A 197 0.29 2.47 -5.89
C TYR A 197 1.60 3.03 -6.47
N GLN A 198 1.95 4.29 -6.20
CA GLN A 198 3.24 4.86 -6.62
C GLN A 198 4.43 4.29 -5.86
N GLU A 199 4.22 3.73 -4.67
CA GLU A 199 5.27 3.08 -3.89
C GLU A 199 5.45 1.61 -4.30
N LEU A 200 4.63 1.07 -5.21
CA LEU A 200 4.91 -0.24 -5.81
C LEU A 200 6.19 -0.16 -6.63
N GLU A 201 7.13 -1.05 -6.29
CA GLU A 201 8.29 -1.32 -7.10
C GLU A 201 7.84 -2.09 -8.34
N PHE A 202 7.86 -1.43 -9.49
CA PHE A 202 7.77 -2.12 -10.77
C PHE A 202 9.17 -2.64 -11.09
N LEU A 203 9.30 -3.96 -11.25
CA LEU A 203 10.49 -4.53 -11.87
C LEU A 203 10.51 -4.04 -13.32
N GLU A 204 11.26 -2.97 -13.58
CA GLU A 204 11.60 -2.57 -14.95
C GLU A 204 12.46 -3.70 -15.54
N VAL A 205 11.84 -4.53 -16.38
CA VAL A 205 12.60 -5.40 -17.27
C VAL A 205 13.27 -4.47 -18.29
N SER A 206 14.54 -4.15 -18.05
CA SER A 206 15.36 -3.48 -19.05
C SER A 206 15.44 -4.39 -20.29
N LEU A 207 14.84 -3.95 -21.40
CA LEU A 207 14.97 -4.63 -22.70
C LEU A 207 16.32 -4.33 -23.38
N ASP A 208 17.22 -3.59 -22.73
CA ASP A 208 18.54 -3.29 -23.29
C ASP A 208 19.50 -4.50 -23.27
N ASP A 209 19.16 -5.58 -22.57
CA ASP A 209 19.98 -6.81 -22.52
C ASP A 209 19.84 -7.70 -23.77
N GLU A 210 18.93 -7.40 -24.72
CA GLU A 210 18.81 -8.17 -25.97
C GLU A 210 19.87 -7.79 -27.03
N LYS A 211 20.71 -6.76 -26.80
CA LYS A 211 21.74 -6.35 -27.79
C LYS A 211 23.06 -7.11 -27.71
N ASP A 212 23.30 -7.91 -26.66
CA ASP A 212 24.56 -8.65 -26.51
C ASP A 212 24.53 -10.10 -27.05
N LEU A 213 23.38 -10.60 -27.51
CA LEU A 213 23.27 -11.95 -28.07
C LEU A 213 23.51 -12.04 -29.59
N GLN A 214 23.76 -10.93 -30.29
CA GLN A 214 24.09 -10.94 -31.73
C GLN A 214 25.59 -10.86 -32.04
N LYS A 215 26.48 -11.00 -31.05
CA LYS A 215 27.94 -10.92 -31.24
C LYS A 215 28.70 -12.25 -31.10
N ILE A 216 28.00 -13.38 -31.14
CA ILE A 216 28.62 -14.71 -31.17
C ILE A 216 28.22 -15.43 -32.47
N GLU A 217 28.69 -14.91 -33.61
CA GLU A 217 28.87 -15.71 -34.83
C GLU A 217 29.66 -14.87 -35.85
N ARG A 218 31.00 -15.01 -35.82
CA ARG A 218 31.94 -14.87 -36.95
C ARG A 218 33.35 -14.82 -36.40
N GLY A 219 34.01 -15.98 -36.35
CA GLY A 219 35.39 -16.01 -35.87
C GLY A 219 36.09 -17.37 -35.82
N CYS A 220 35.77 -18.34 -36.69
CA CYS A 220 36.65 -19.49 -36.90
C CYS A 220 36.58 -19.94 -38.36
N CYS A 221 37.58 -19.54 -39.16
CA CYS A 221 38.26 -20.36 -40.16
C CYS A 221 39.22 -19.51 -41.00
N SER A 222 40.49 -19.55 -40.64
CA SER A 222 41.70 -19.35 -41.46
C SER A 222 42.82 -19.83 -40.52
N ILE A 223 43.67 -20.82 -40.79
CA ILE A 223 44.47 -21.11 -41.98
C ILE A 223 44.92 -22.59 -41.90
N MET A 224 44.78 -23.35 -43.00
CA MET A 224 45.91 -23.96 -43.73
C MET A 224 45.48 -24.28 -45.15
#